data_AF-A0A561TJE8-F1
#
_entry.id   AF-A0A561TJE8-F1
#
_cell.length_a   1.000
_cell.length_b   1.000
_cell.length_c   1.000
_cell.angle_alpha   90.00
_cell.angle_beta   90.00
_cell.angle_gamma   90.00
#
_symmetry.space_group_name_H-M   'P 1'
#
loop_
_entity.id
_entity.type
_entity.pdbx_description
1 polymer ?
#
loop_
_entity_poly.entity_id
_entity_poly.type
_entity_poly.pdbx_seq_one_letter_code
_entity_poly.pdbx_strand_id
1 'polypeptide(L)'
;MEPLALTIAVLLAKGAVEHTGALAGGAIYNVVGRLMTLVGKRFTGDPDASRALDAARRHPEDPREVTTLASHLERHLQSDGAFAKALQDVLDTTKDDPEAQRVVMTVQDHASIGKVATFGSVKGDVSF
;
A
#
# COMPACT_ATOMS: atom_id res chain seq x y z
N MET A 1 10.42 7.39 1.62
CA MET A 1 9.15 6.70 1.41
C MET A 1 8.17 7.12 2.49
N GLU A 2 7.26 8.02 2.12
CA GLU A 2 6.17 8.45 2.98
C GLU A 2 5.25 7.29 3.38
N PRO A 3 4.86 7.17 4.66
CA PRO A 3 3.97 6.11 5.14
C PRO A 3 2.63 6.04 4.40
N LEU A 4 2.12 7.20 3.99
CA LEU A 4 0.88 7.33 3.22
C LEU A 4 1.00 6.63 1.85
N ALA A 5 2.11 6.83 1.14
CA ALA A 5 2.35 6.26 -0.18
C ALA A 5 2.38 4.73 -0.12
N LEU A 6 3.08 4.16 0.87
CA LEU A 6 3.17 2.72 1.06
C LEU A 6 1.81 2.12 1.46
N THR A 7 1.06 2.79 2.33
CA THR A 7 -0.28 2.36 2.74
C THR A 7 -1.23 2.25 1.55
N ILE A 8 -1.23 3.28 0.69
CA ILE A 8 -2.06 3.30 -0.52
C ILE A 8 -1.60 2.23 -1.51
N ALA A 9 -0.29 2.07 -1.70
CA ALA A 9 0.26 1.05 -2.59
C ALA A 9 -0.19 -0.36 -2.18
N VAL A 10 -0.11 -0.69 -0.88
CA VAL A 10 -0.55 -1.99 -0.35
C VAL A 10 -2.06 -2.17 -0.51
N LEU A 11 -2.85 -1.14 -0.20
CA LEU A 11 -4.31 -1.20 -0.36
C LEU A 11 -4.73 -1.42 -1.82
N LEU A 12 -4.08 -0.74 -2.76
CA LEU A 12 -4.37 -0.91 -4.18
C LEU A 12 -3.91 -2.26 -4.72
N ALA A 13 -2.77 -2.75 -4.26
CA ALA A 13 -2.25 -4.06 -4.63
C ALA A 13 -3.18 -5.17 -4.12
N LYS A 14 -3.50 -5.19 -2.82
CA LYS A 14 -4.32 -6.23 -2.19
C LYS A 14 -5.80 -6.14 -2.56
N GLY A 15 -6.34 -4.93 -2.63
CA GLY A 15 -7.73 -4.71 -2.99
C GLY A 15 -8.09 -5.27 -4.37
N ALA A 16 -7.12 -5.38 -5.29
CA ALA A 16 -7.29 -6.00 -6.60
C ALA A 16 -7.60 -7.52 -6.53
N VAL A 17 -7.05 -8.23 -5.54
CA VAL A 17 -7.23 -9.69 -5.36
C VAL A 17 -8.52 -10.01 -4.64
N GLU A 18 -9.00 -9.11 -3.78
CA GLU A 18 -10.18 -9.35 -2.94
C GLU A 18 -11.52 -9.11 -3.66
N HIS A 19 -11.48 -8.68 -4.94
CA HIS A 19 -12.65 -8.56 -5.82
C HIS A 19 -13.37 -9.90 -6.12
N THR A 20 -12.81 -11.05 -5.73
CA THR A 20 -13.36 -12.38 -6.08
C THR A 20 -14.14 -13.10 -4.98
N GLY A 21 -14.44 -12.52 -3.80
CA GLY A 21 -15.53 -13.10 -2.98
C GLY A 21 -15.68 -12.74 -1.50
N ALA A 22 -14.68 -12.20 -0.81
CA ALA A 22 -14.76 -12.04 0.65
C ALA A 22 -15.14 -10.63 1.14
N LEU A 23 -14.91 -9.58 0.33
CA LEU A 23 -15.16 -8.18 0.70
C LEU A 23 -16.28 -7.50 -0.10
N ALA A 24 -17.08 -8.30 -0.81
CA ALA A 24 -18.22 -7.82 -1.59
C ALA A 24 -19.34 -7.30 -0.66
N GLY A 25 -19.18 -6.08 -0.15
CA GLY A 25 -20.19 -5.39 0.65
C GLY A 25 -19.67 -4.40 1.71
N GLY A 26 -18.38 -4.39 2.02
CA GLY A 26 -17.82 -3.58 3.13
C GLY A 26 -17.34 -2.17 2.74
N ALA A 27 -17.18 -1.28 3.72
CA ALA A 27 -16.67 0.09 3.51
C ALA A 27 -15.27 0.10 2.85
N ILE A 28 -14.46 -0.92 3.10
CA ILE A 28 -13.13 -1.13 2.49
C ILE A 28 -13.21 -1.18 0.96
N TYR A 29 -14.23 -1.82 0.39
CA TYR A 29 -14.41 -1.89 -1.07
C TYR A 29 -14.61 -0.51 -1.68
N ASN A 30 -15.42 0.33 -1.03
CA ASN A 30 -15.67 1.70 -1.48
C ASN A 30 -14.41 2.56 -1.39
N VAL A 31 -13.58 2.36 -0.36
CA VAL A 31 -12.30 3.06 -0.20
C VAL A 31 -11.31 2.65 -1.28
N VAL A 32 -11.09 1.36 -1.50
CA VAL A 32 -10.19 0.88 -2.56
C VAL A 32 -10.65 1.37 -3.94
N GLY A 33 -11.95 1.30 -4.25
CA GLY A 33 -12.49 1.79 -5.52
C GLY A 33 -12.28 3.29 -5.74
N ARG A 34 -12.43 4.09 -4.67
CA ARG A 34 -12.15 5.54 -4.69
C ARG A 34 -10.66 5.83 -4.87
N LEU A 35 -9.79 5.13 -4.13
CA LEU A 35 -8.34 5.24 -4.28
C LEU A 35 -7.91 4.89 -5.70
N MET A 36 -8.42 3.78 -6.26
CA MET A 36 -8.10 3.33 -7.62
C MET A 36 -8.52 4.38 -8.66
N THR A 37 -9.68 5.01 -8.48
CA THR A 37 -10.16 6.08 -9.36
C THR A 37 -9.26 7.32 -9.28
N LEU A 38 -8.87 7.75 -8.08
CA LEU A 38 -8.01 8.92 -7.89
C LEU A 38 -6.61 8.68 -8.45
N VAL A 39 -5.99 7.55 -8.10
CA VAL A 39 -4.65 7.20 -8.57
C VAL A 39 -4.62 6.97 -10.06
N GLY A 40 -5.60 6.25 -10.63
CA GLY A 40 -5.68 6.04 -12.09
C GLY A 40 -5.84 7.34 -12.87
N LYS A 41 -6.70 8.26 -12.41
CA LYS A 41 -6.82 9.60 -13.00
C LYS A 41 -5.50 10.36 -12.95
N ARG A 42 -4.80 10.31 -11.81
CA ARG A 42 -3.52 11.00 -11.66
C ARG A 42 -2.43 10.41 -12.55
N PHE A 43 -2.40 9.09 -12.68
CA PHE A 43 -1.39 8.36 -13.46
C PHE A 43 -1.66 8.38 -14.96
N THR A 44 -2.80 8.89 -15.43
CA THR A 44 -3.09 8.99 -16.88
C THR A 44 -2.01 9.78 -17.64
N GLY A 45 -1.35 10.73 -16.98
CA GLY A 45 -0.22 11.48 -17.53
C GLY A 45 1.18 10.89 -17.27
N ASP A 46 1.27 9.76 -16.55
CA ASP A 46 2.52 9.08 -16.20
C ASP A 46 2.43 7.58 -16.58
N PRO A 47 2.94 7.20 -17.77
CA PRO A 47 2.91 5.83 -18.24
C PRO A 47 3.71 4.85 -17.36
N ASP A 48 4.76 5.31 -16.68
CA ASP A 48 5.57 4.47 -15.80
C ASP A 48 4.82 4.20 -14.49
N ALA A 49 4.17 5.22 -13.92
CA ALA A 49 3.32 5.07 -12.75
C ALA A 49 2.13 4.14 -13.02
N SER A 50 1.50 4.27 -14.19
CA SER A 50 0.42 3.37 -14.63
C SER A 50 0.88 1.92 -14.71
N ARG A 51 2.08 1.67 -15.27
CA ARG A 51 2.67 0.33 -15.32
C ARG A 51 2.97 -0.23 -13.93
N ALA A 52 3.50 0.59 -13.03
CA ALA A 52 3.75 0.19 -11.65
C ALA A 52 2.46 -0.18 -10.90
N LEU A 53 1.37 0.57 -11.13
CA LEU A 53 0.05 0.23 -10.59
C LEU A 53 -0.44 -1.12 -11.09
N ASP A 54 -0.37 -1.38 -12.39
CA ASP A 54 -0.80 -2.66 -12.96
C ASP A 54 0.10 -3.84 -12.55
N ALA A 55 1.39 -3.62 -12.36
CA ALA A 55 2.31 -4.65 -11.88
C ALA A 55 2.03 -5.01 -10.42
N ALA A 56 1.88 -4.02 -9.54
CA ALA A 56 1.53 -4.24 -8.13
C ALA A 56 0.16 -4.92 -7.95
N ARG A 57 -0.80 -4.67 -8.85
CA ARG A 57 -2.10 -5.36 -8.83
C ARG A 57 -2.03 -6.81 -9.28
N ARG A 58 -1.11 -7.15 -10.19
CA ARG A 58 -0.91 -8.52 -10.67
C ARG A 58 -0.04 -9.35 -9.73
N HIS A 59 0.87 -8.70 -9.01
CA HIS A 59 1.80 -9.33 -8.08
C HIS A 59 1.78 -8.62 -6.71
N PRO A 60 0.64 -8.66 -5.99
CA PRO A 60 0.47 -7.91 -4.75
C PRO A 60 1.28 -8.47 -3.57
N GLU A 61 1.71 -9.73 -3.66
CA GLU A 61 2.66 -10.35 -2.74
C GLU A 61 4.13 -10.02 -3.08
N ASP A 62 4.43 -9.45 -4.25
CA ASP A 62 5.79 -9.03 -4.58
C ASP A 62 6.10 -7.66 -3.94
N PRO A 63 6.96 -7.62 -2.90
CA PRO A 63 7.27 -6.37 -2.22
C PRO A 63 7.96 -5.36 -3.16
N ARG A 64 8.62 -5.80 -4.23
CA ARG A 64 9.29 -4.91 -5.18
C ARG A 64 8.30 -4.12 -6.01
N GLU A 65 7.22 -4.75 -6.46
CA GLU A 65 6.17 -4.11 -7.25
C GLU A 65 5.38 -3.11 -6.40
N VAL A 66 5.04 -3.50 -5.16
CA VAL A 66 4.39 -2.61 -4.19
C VAL A 66 5.28 -1.41 -3.84
N THR A 67 6.58 -1.64 -3.62
CA THR A 67 7.55 -0.56 -3.32
C THR A 67 7.70 0.38 -4.51
N THR A 68 7.73 -0.15 -5.74
CA THR A 68 7.83 0.65 -6.96
C THR A 68 6.61 1.57 -7.11
N LEU A 69 5.40 1.03 -6.91
CA LEU A 69 4.18 1.83 -6.88
C LEU A 69 4.23 2.92 -5.79
N ALA A 70 4.68 2.57 -4.58
CA ALA A 70 4.81 3.53 -3.48
C ALA A 70 5.78 4.67 -3.83
N SER A 71 6.88 4.40 -4.53
CA SER A 71 7.82 5.44 -5.01
C SER A 71 7.22 6.36 -6.08
N HIS A 72 6.33 5.87 -6.94
CA HIS A 72 5.58 6.74 -7.87
C HIS A 72 4.55 7.59 -7.11
N LEU A 73 3.81 7.00 -6.18
CA LEU A 73 2.87 7.72 -5.33
C LEU A 73 3.55 8.82 -4.52
N GLU A 74 4.67 8.54 -3.87
CA GLU A 74 5.44 9.52 -3.09
C GLU A 74 5.83 10.75 -3.93
N ARG A 75 6.30 10.56 -5.16
CA ARG A 75 6.62 11.68 -6.07
C ARG A 75 5.39 12.53 -6.37
N HIS A 76 4.25 11.90 -6.65
CA HIS A 76 3.02 12.63 -6.92
C HIS A 76 2.49 13.37 -5.68
N LEU A 77 2.55 12.74 -4.50
CA LEU A 77 2.15 13.34 -3.22
C LEU A 77 2.98 14.59 -2.90
N GLN A 78 4.29 14.54 -3.12
CA GLN A 78 5.19 15.68 -2.89
C GLN A 78 4.96 16.83 -3.89
N SER A 79 4.61 16.50 -5.13
CA SER A 79 4.39 17.49 -6.20
C SER A 79 2.99 18.11 -6.20
N ASP A 80 2.00 17.44 -5.61
CA ASP A 80 0.59 17.79 -5.71
C ASP A 80 -0.11 17.62 -4.35
N GLY A 81 -0.12 18.70 -3.58
CA GLY A 81 -0.75 18.72 -2.26
C GLY A 81 -2.26 18.51 -2.30
N ALA A 82 -2.93 18.84 -3.41
CA ALA A 82 -4.37 18.58 -3.56
C ALA A 82 -4.64 17.08 -3.74
N PHE A 83 -3.79 16.39 -4.51
CA PHE A 83 -3.81 14.94 -4.64
C PHE A 83 -3.52 14.24 -3.30
N ALA A 84 -2.51 14.71 -2.56
CA ALA A 84 -2.19 14.19 -1.24
C ALA A 84 -3.37 14.31 -0.26
N LYS A 85 -4.00 15.48 -0.23
CA LYS A 85 -5.20 15.70 0.58
C LYS A 85 -6.35 14.80 0.17
N ALA A 86 -6.64 14.67 -1.13
CA ALA A 86 -7.72 13.82 -1.61
C ALA A 86 -7.53 12.34 -1.23
N LEU A 87 -6.29 11.83 -1.30
CA LEU A 87 -5.98 10.47 -0.87
C LEU A 87 -6.14 10.29 0.63
N GLN A 88 -5.69 11.26 1.42
CA GLN A 88 -5.83 11.25 2.87
C GLN A 88 -7.30 11.33 3.30
N ASP A 89 -8.11 12.17 2.66
CA ASP A 89 -9.55 12.27 2.93
C ASP A 89 -10.24 10.91 2.68
N VAL A 90 -9.85 10.19 1.63
CA VAL A 90 -10.38 8.85 1.35
C VAL A 90 -9.98 7.83 2.44
N LEU A 91 -8.75 7.85 2.93
CA LEU A 91 -8.34 6.98 4.04
C LEU A 91 -8.98 7.38 5.37
N ASP A 92 -9.25 8.66 5.57
CA ASP A 92 -9.88 9.16 6.78
C ASP A 92 -11.35 8.74 6.85
N THR A 93 -12.03 8.53 5.72
CA THR A 93 -13.38 7.92 5.71
C THR A 93 -13.43 6.48 6.23
N THR A 94 -12.28 5.82 6.37
CA THR A 94 -12.17 4.49 7.00
C THR A 94 -11.82 4.52 8.49
N LYS A 95 -11.53 5.69 9.06
CA LYS A 95 -11.25 5.80 10.51
C LYS A 95 -12.46 5.51 11.38
N ASP A 96 -13.67 5.56 10.83
CA ASP A 96 -14.90 5.19 11.54
C ASP A 96 -15.24 3.69 11.39
N ASP A 97 -14.43 2.91 10.65
CA ASP A 97 -14.62 1.47 10.43
C ASP A 97 -13.53 0.63 11.14
N PRO A 98 -13.87 -0.13 12.21
CA PRO A 98 -12.91 -0.96 12.97
C PRO A 98 -12.21 -2.04 12.14
N GLU A 99 -12.82 -2.56 11.07
CA GLU A 99 -12.19 -3.57 10.21
C GLU A 99 -11.13 -2.92 9.31
N ALA A 100 -11.41 -1.73 8.80
CA ALA A 100 -10.47 -0.98 7.98
C ALA A 100 -9.26 -0.49 8.80
N GLN A 101 -9.47 -0.12 10.06
CA GLN A 101 -8.38 0.22 10.98
C GLN A 101 -7.38 -0.92 11.17
N ARG A 102 -7.81 -2.19 11.18
CA ARG A 102 -6.92 -3.36 11.30
C ARG A 102 -6.03 -3.53 10.08
N VAL A 103 -6.55 -3.26 8.89
CA VAL A 103 -5.77 -3.31 7.65
C VAL A 103 -4.70 -2.23 7.65
N VAL A 104 -5.06 -0.99 8.02
CA VAL A 104 -4.11 0.13 8.11
C VAL A 104 -3.03 -0.11 9.18
N MET A 105 -3.40 -0.62 10.37
CA MET A 105 -2.42 -0.96 11.42
C MET A 105 -1.47 -2.08 11.01
N THR A 106 -1.95 -3.10 10.29
CA THR A 106 -1.11 -4.20 9.80
C THR A 106 -0.07 -3.72 8.79
N VAL A 107 -0.41 -2.72 7.97
CA VAL A 107 0.54 -2.12 7.02
C VAL A 107 1.61 -1.29 7.73
N GLN A 108 1.26 -0.65 8.85
CA GLN A 108 2.22 0.07 9.69
C GLN A 108 3.25 -0.88 10.36
N ASP A 109 2.84 -2.11 10.68
CA ASP A 109 3.73 -3.15 11.20
C ASP A 109 4.65 -3.73 10.10
N HIS A 110 4.10 -3.96 8.89
CA HIS A 110 4.89 -4.43 7.74
C HIS A 110 5.89 -3.41 7.18
N ALA A 111 5.69 -2.10 7.40
CA ALA A 111 6.68 -1.07 7.10
C ALA A 111 7.95 -1.17 8.00
N SER A 112 7.90 -1.94 9.08
CA SER A 112 9.06 -2.22 9.95
C SER A 112 9.90 -3.41 9.49
N ILE A 113 9.48 -4.14 8.43
CA ILE A 113 10.25 -5.26 7.84
C ILE A 113 11.34 -4.73 6.87
N GLY A 114 11.87 -3.53 7.14
CA GLY A 114 13.13 -3.03 6.61
C GLY A 114 14.26 -3.05 7.64
N LYS A 115 13.99 -3.46 8.89
CA LYS A 115 14.98 -3.35 9.98
C LYS A 115 14.92 -4.49 11.00
N VAL A 116 14.90 -5.74 10.55
CA VAL A 116 15.38 -6.86 11.38
C VAL A 116 16.27 -7.77 10.53
N ALA A 117 17.47 -7.26 10.28
CA ALA A 117 18.64 -8.06 9.97
C ALA A 117 19.69 -7.81 11.06
N THR A 118 19.29 -7.99 12.33
CA THR A 118 20.27 -8.37 13.35
C THR A 118 20.49 -9.86 13.17
N PHE A 119 21.27 -10.20 12.15
CA PHE A 119 21.80 -11.55 11.97
C PHE A 119 22.57 -11.91 13.24
N GLY A 120 22.25 -13.08 13.77
CA GLY A 120 22.77 -13.56 15.04
C GLY A 120 24.29 -13.66 15.08
N SER A 121 24.82 -13.47 16.29
CA SER A 121 25.92 -14.30 16.74
C SER A 121 25.37 -15.29 17.76
N VAL A 122 24.70 -16.33 17.24
CA VAL A 122 24.65 -17.60 17.95
C VAL A 122 25.93 -18.33 17.54
N LYS A 123 26.96 -18.26 18.38
CA LYS A 123 28.02 -19.25 18.39
C LYS A 123 27.96 -19.94 19.74
N GLY A 124 27.03 -20.89 19.86
CA GLY A 124 27.16 -22.00 20.78
C GLY A 124 28.23 -22.92 20.21
N ASP A 125 29.38 -22.96 20.85
CA ASP A 125 30.39 -23.98 20.62
C ASP A 125 30.06 -25.14 21.57
N VAL A 126 29.65 -26.28 21.01
CA VAL A 126 29.49 -27.53 21.76
C VAL A 126 30.41 -28.57 21.15
N SER A 127 31.51 -28.79 21.88
CA SER A 127 32.17 -30.05 22.22
C SER A 127 32.97 -30.84 21.17
N PHE A 128 34.21 -31.17 21.56
CA PHE A 128 34.61 -32.55 21.83
C PHE A 128 35.26 -32.62 23.23
#